data_AF-F4YG58-F1
#
_entry.id   AF-F4YG58-F1
#
_cell.length_a   1.000
_cell.length_b   1.000
_cell.length_c   1.000
_cell.angle_alpha   90.00
_cell.angle_beta   90.00
_cell.angle_gamma   90.00
#
_symmetry.space_group_name_H-M   'P 1'
#
loop_
_entity.id
_entity.type
_entity.pdbx_description
1 polymer ?
#
loop_
_entity_poly.entity_id
_entity_poly.type
_entity_poly.pdbx_seq_one_letter_code
_entity_poly.pdbx_strand_id
1 'polypeptide(L)'
;VPKITIVIGGSFGAGNYAMCGRAYSPNFMFFWPNARISVMGGPQAAGVLAQVEKATKKKRGIQWTKEEEEKFKAEVVEAYDREGSPYYATSRLWDDGIIDPADTRRIL
;
A
#
# COMPACT_ATOMS: atom_id res chain seq x y z
N VAL A 1 -9.04 -8.88 -24.76
CA VAL A 1 -7.80 -9.70 -24.85
C VAL A 1 -7.43 -10.23 -23.47
N PRO A 2 -6.64 -11.30 -23.36
CA PRO A 2 -6.07 -11.72 -22.08
C PRO A 2 -5.23 -10.61 -21.43
N LYS A 3 -5.28 -10.49 -20.11
CA LYS A 3 -4.57 -9.46 -19.32
C LYS A 3 -3.78 -10.14 -18.20
N ILE A 4 -2.52 -9.82 -18.03
CA ILE A 4 -1.69 -10.29 -16.92
C ILE A 4 -1.06 -9.07 -16.25
N THR A 5 -1.07 -9.05 -14.91
CA THR A 5 -0.49 -7.96 -14.12
C THR A 5 0.61 -8.50 -13.22
N ILE A 6 1.81 -7.93 -13.29
CA ILE A 6 2.91 -8.23 -12.38
C ILE A 6 3.25 -6.97 -11.58
N VAL A 7 3.08 -7.01 -10.25
CA VAL A 7 3.46 -5.91 -9.38
C VAL A 7 4.93 -6.08 -8.99
N ILE A 8 5.81 -5.36 -9.68
CA ILE A 8 7.28 -5.41 -9.49
C ILE A 8 7.81 -4.41 -8.44
N GLY A 9 6.93 -3.53 -7.94
CA GLY A 9 7.29 -2.42 -7.05
C GLY A 9 6.07 -1.88 -6.31
N GLY A 10 5.86 -0.56 -6.35
CA GLY A 10 4.71 0.07 -5.71
C GLY A 10 3.43 -0.01 -6.55
N SER A 11 2.32 -0.41 -5.92
CA SER A 11 0.97 -0.36 -6.46
C SER A 11 0.10 0.51 -5.55
N PHE A 12 -0.01 1.80 -5.88
CA PHE A 12 -0.61 2.79 -5.00
C PHE A 12 -1.76 3.54 -5.66
N GLY A 13 -2.89 3.63 -4.94
CA GLY A 13 -4.03 4.49 -5.28
C GLY A 13 -4.52 4.33 -6.72
N ALA A 14 -4.77 5.45 -7.39
CA ALA A 14 -5.29 5.44 -8.76
C ALA A 14 -4.36 4.77 -9.78
N GLY A 15 -3.05 4.70 -9.51
CA GLY A 15 -2.10 3.98 -10.36
C GLY A 15 -2.39 2.48 -10.41
N ASN A 16 -2.85 1.88 -9.31
CA ASN A 16 -3.32 0.49 -9.31
C ASN A 16 -4.45 0.28 -10.31
N TYR A 17 -5.37 1.25 -10.42
CA TYR A 17 -6.49 1.17 -11.36
C TYR A 17 -6.02 1.30 -12.81
N ALA A 18 -5.21 2.31 -13.09
CA ALA A 18 -4.68 2.58 -14.43
C ALA A 18 -3.85 1.42 -14.98
N MET A 19 -3.17 0.67 -14.10
CA MET A 19 -2.27 -0.44 -14.46
C MET A 19 -2.93 -1.83 -14.33
N CYS A 20 -4.26 -1.92 -14.49
CA CYS A 20 -5.01 -3.18 -14.45
C CYS A 20 -4.86 -3.93 -13.11
N GLY A 21 -5.17 -3.25 -12.01
CA GLY A 21 -5.25 -3.82 -10.67
C GLY A 21 -6.28 -4.96 -10.55
N ARG A 22 -6.37 -5.60 -9.37
CA ARG A 22 -7.25 -6.77 -9.13
C ARG A 22 -8.71 -6.52 -9.54
N ALA A 23 -9.21 -5.31 -9.31
CA ALA A 23 -10.59 -4.91 -9.66
C ALA A 23 -10.89 -4.90 -11.18
N TYR A 24 -9.87 -4.93 -12.04
CA TYR A 24 -10.00 -4.94 -13.50
C TYR A 24 -9.93 -6.36 -14.10
N SER A 25 -10.01 -7.37 -13.24
CA SER A 25 -10.06 -8.80 -13.61
C SER A 25 -8.98 -9.18 -14.63
N PRO A 26 -7.68 -9.04 -14.30
CA PRO A 26 -6.65 -9.72 -15.06
C PRO A 26 -6.84 -11.24 -14.96
N ASN A 27 -6.43 -11.97 -15.98
CA ASN A 27 -6.43 -13.44 -15.98
C ASN A 27 -5.55 -13.99 -14.87
N PHE A 28 -4.40 -13.34 -14.65
CA PHE A 28 -3.51 -13.59 -13.52
C PHE A 28 -2.90 -12.28 -13.01
N MET A 29 -2.72 -12.20 -11.70
CA MET A 29 -2.04 -11.10 -11.02
C MET A 29 -1.02 -11.67 -10.04
N PHE A 30 0.26 -11.34 -10.22
CA PHE A 30 1.32 -11.81 -9.32
C PHE A 30 2.12 -10.65 -8.72
N PHE A 31 2.66 -10.88 -7.53
CA PHE A 31 3.51 -9.91 -6.85
C PHE A 31 4.95 -10.40 -6.78
N TRP A 32 5.91 -9.48 -6.89
CA TRP A 32 7.27 -9.75 -6.47
C TRP A 32 7.42 -9.61 -4.94
N PRO A 33 8.44 -10.23 -4.30
CA PRO A 33 8.60 -10.19 -2.85
C PRO A 33 8.93 -8.78 -2.31
N ASN A 34 9.46 -7.90 -3.15
CA ASN A 34 9.74 -6.49 -2.81
C ASN A 34 8.53 -5.55 -3.04
N ALA A 35 7.44 -6.05 -3.62
CA ALA A 35 6.29 -5.23 -3.97
C ALA A 35 5.63 -4.60 -2.73
N ARG A 36 4.93 -3.49 -2.92
CA ARG A 36 4.07 -2.88 -1.90
C ARG A 36 2.74 -2.48 -2.51
N ILE A 37 1.64 -2.75 -1.82
CA ILE A 37 0.29 -2.34 -2.24
C ILE A 37 -0.43 -1.59 -1.13
N SER A 38 -1.00 -0.43 -1.43
CA SER A 38 -1.83 0.31 -0.48
C SER A 38 -2.59 1.43 -1.19
N VAL A 39 -3.49 2.12 -0.49
CA VAL A 39 -4.20 3.28 -1.05
C VAL A 39 -3.25 4.43 -1.41
N MET A 40 -2.15 4.59 -0.67
CA MET A 40 -1.06 5.53 -0.90
C MET A 40 0.19 5.09 -0.10
N GLY A 41 1.34 5.72 -0.32
CA GLY A 41 2.55 5.39 0.46
C GLY A 41 2.39 5.73 1.95
N GLY A 42 2.97 4.91 2.84
CA GLY A 42 2.88 5.08 4.31
C GLY A 42 3.26 6.48 4.80
N PRO A 43 4.43 7.05 4.40
CA PRO A 43 4.81 8.41 4.78
C PRO A 43 3.83 9.49 4.30
N GLN A 44 3.22 9.29 3.14
CA GLN A 44 2.21 10.21 2.59
C GLN A 44 0.91 10.14 3.43
N ALA A 45 0.45 8.94 3.76
CA ALA A 45 -0.72 8.74 4.61
C ALA A 45 -0.52 9.34 6.00
N ALA A 46 0.64 9.08 6.60
CA ALA A 46 1.02 9.62 7.90
C ALA A 46 1.01 11.16 7.91
N GLY A 47 1.57 11.79 6.87
CA GLY A 47 1.56 13.24 6.74
C GLY A 47 0.14 13.83 6.65
N VAL A 48 -0.72 13.26 5.81
CA VAL A 48 -2.11 13.73 5.64
C VAL A 48 -2.93 13.54 6.91
N LEU A 49 -2.86 12.34 7.52
CA LEU A 49 -3.59 12.06 8.75
C LEU A 49 -3.12 12.93 9.92
N ALA A 50 -1.81 13.20 10.03
CA ALA A 50 -1.30 14.10 11.04
C ALA A 50 -1.82 15.53 10.85
N GLN A 51 -1.91 16.03 9.62
CA GLN A 51 -2.49 17.35 9.35
C GLN A 51 -3.95 17.45 9.79
N VAL A 52 -4.76 16.42 9.51
CA VAL A 52 -6.17 16.35 9.93
C VAL A 52 -6.31 16.28 11.45
N GLU A 53 -5.50 15.44 12.10
CA GLU A 53 -5.53 15.29 13.56
C GLU A 53 -5.12 16.59 14.27
N LYS A 54 -4.08 17.27 13.75
CA LYS A 54 -3.66 18.60 14.24
C LYS A 54 -4.78 19.62 14.18
N ALA A 55 -5.49 19.68 13.06
CA ALA A 55 -6.62 20.59 12.88
C ALA A 55 -7.76 20.27 13.85
N THR A 56 -8.02 18.97 14.07
CA THR A 56 -9.07 18.49 14.99
C THR A 56 -8.74 18.80 16.45
N LYS A 57 -7.51 18.51 16.90
CA LYS A 57 -7.04 18.83 18.26
C LYS A 57 -7.03 20.34 18.52
N LYS A 58 -6.57 21.14 17.54
CA LYS A 58 -6.61 22.60 17.63
C LYS A 58 -8.04 23.14 17.82
N LYS A 59 -9.04 22.61 17.10
CA LYS A 59 -10.46 22.98 17.28
C LYS A 59 -11.00 22.63 18.67
N ARG A 60 -10.43 21.62 19.32
CA ARG A 60 -10.79 21.18 20.68
C ARG A 60 -9.99 21.90 21.78
N GLY A 61 -9.08 22.81 21.43
CA GLY A 61 -8.18 23.45 22.40
C GLY A 61 -7.15 22.48 23.00
N ILE A 62 -6.95 21.30 22.40
CA ILE A 62 -6.00 20.31 22.87
C ILE A 62 -4.64 20.62 22.25
N GLN A 63 -3.61 20.78 23.09
CA GLN A 63 -2.24 20.94 22.63
C GLN A 63 -1.72 19.59 22.11
N TRP A 64 -1.04 19.60 20.97
CA TRP A 64 -0.44 18.41 20.38
C TRP A 64 1.04 18.69 20.14
N THR A 65 1.91 17.99 20.86
CA THR A 65 3.36 18.22 20.79
C THR A 65 3.95 17.61 19.53
N LYS A 66 5.20 17.99 19.22
CA LYS A 66 5.92 17.41 18.08
C LYS A 66 6.18 15.92 18.30
N GLU A 67 6.50 15.52 19.53
CA GLU A 67 6.76 14.12 19.90
C GLU A 67 5.50 13.27 19.72
N GLU A 68 4.33 13.78 20.09
CA GLU A 68 3.06 13.09 19.87
C GLU A 68 2.69 13.02 18.38
N GLU A 69 3.02 14.05 17.60
CA GLU A 69 2.84 14.06 16.14
C GLU A 69 3.74 13.01 15.46
N GLU A 70 5.01 12.94 15.84
CA GLU A 70 5.95 11.95 15.27
C GLU A 70 5.60 10.52 15.68
N LYS A 71 5.18 10.30 16.93
CA LYS A 71 4.68 8.99 17.37
C LYS A 71 3.46 8.55 16.54
N PHE A 72 2.50 9.45 16.35
CA PHE A 72 1.31 9.18 15.53
C PHE A 72 1.68 8.83 14.08
N LYS A 73 2.60 9.60 13.47
CA LYS A 73 3.06 9.30 12.11
C LYS A 73 3.75 7.94 12.03
N ALA A 74 4.60 7.61 13.00
CA ALA A 74 5.31 6.33 13.03
C ALA A 74 4.33 5.15 13.10
N GLU A 75 3.29 5.22 13.93
CA GLU A 75 2.23 4.21 14.02
C GLU A 75 1.50 4.03 12.68
N VAL A 76 1.20 5.12 11.97
CA VAL A 76 0.57 5.06 10.63
C VAL A 76 1.51 4.41 9.61
N VAL A 77 2.79 4.80 9.59
CA VAL A 77 3.77 4.21 8.67
C VAL A 77 3.89 2.70 8.90
N GLU A 78 4.01 2.28 10.16
CA GLU A 78 4.13 0.87 10.51
C GLU A 78 2.88 0.07 10.08
N ALA A 79 1.68 0.62 10.27
CA ALA A 79 0.45 0.00 9.81
C ALA A 79 0.44 -0.21 8.29
N TYR A 80 0.86 0.82 7.53
CA TYR A 80 0.96 0.72 6.06
C TYR A 80 2.03 -0.24 5.59
N ASP A 81 3.18 -0.32 6.27
CA ASP A 81 4.25 -1.26 5.92
C ASP A 81 3.81 -2.71 6.16
N ARG A 82 3.12 -2.95 7.28
CA ARG A 82 2.57 -4.27 7.61
C ARG A 82 1.49 -4.70 6.63
N GLU A 83 0.51 -3.84 6.38
CA GLU A 83 -0.66 -4.17 5.55
C GLU A 83 -0.35 -4.09 4.05
N GLY A 84 0.67 -3.34 3.65
CA GLY A 84 1.11 -3.24 2.27
C GLY A 84 2.14 -4.30 1.84
N SER A 85 2.58 -5.15 2.76
CA SER A 85 3.44 -6.29 2.48
C SER A 85 2.80 -7.26 1.48
N PRO A 86 3.56 -7.86 0.54
CA PRO A 86 3.01 -8.83 -0.41
C PRO A 86 2.48 -10.07 0.32
N TYR A 87 3.04 -10.43 1.48
CA TYR A 87 2.54 -11.52 2.31
C TYR A 87 1.15 -11.22 2.91
N TYR A 88 0.90 -9.95 3.24
CA TYR A 88 -0.40 -9.51 3.73
C TYR A 88 -1.45 -9.56 2.61
N ALA A 89 -1.08 -9.14 1.40
CA ALA A 89 -1.93 -9.16 0.21
C ALA A 89 -2.27 -10.60 -0.24
N THR A 90 -1.26 -11.45 -0.38
CA THR A 90 -1.44 -12.82 -0.91
C THR A 90 -2.27 -13.70 0.03
N SER A 91 -2.13 -13.51 1.35
CA SER A 91 -2.99 -14.19 2.36
C SER A 91 -4.46 -13.80 2.28
N ARG A 92 -4.81 -12.76 1.49
CA ARG A 92 -6.17 -12.26 1.25
C ARG A 92 -6.60 -12.40 -0.22
N LEU A 93 -5.82 -13.11 -1.04
CA LEU A 93 -6.08 -13.33 -2.47
C LEU A 93 -6.26 -12.04 -3.28
N TRP A 94 -5.54 -10.96 -2.90
CA TRP A 94 -5.48 -9.75 -3.72
C TRP A 94 -4.67 -9.97 -4.99
N ASP A 95 -3.76 -10.94 -4.95
CA ASP A 95 -2.99 -11.53 -6.03
C ASP A 95 -3.21 -13.05 -6.06
N ASP A 96 -2.68 -13.70 -7.09
CA ASP A 96 -2.70 -15.14 -7.32
C ASP A 96 -1.39 -15.82 -6.89
N GLY A 97 -0.50 -15.08 -6.21
CA GLY A 97 0.74 -15.58 -5.65
C GLY A 97 1.89 -14.58 -5.65
N ILE A 98 2.83 -14.79 -4.72
CA ILE A 98 4.14 -14.16 -4.74
C ILE A 98 5.08 -15.06 -5.54
N ILE A 99 5.81 -14.49 -6.49
CA ILE A 99 6.71 -15.21 -7.40
C ILE A 99 8.15 -14.71 -7.25
N ASP A 100 9.13 -15.58 -7.50
CA ASP A 100 10.52 -15.13 -7.65
C ASP A 100 10.62 -14.21 -8.89
N PRO A 101 11.25 -13.02 -8.79
CA PRO A 101 11.49 -12.16 -9.95
C PRO A 101 12.13 -12.90 -11.14
N ALA A 102 13.03 -13.85 -10.90
CA ALA A 102 13.68 -14.64 -11.93
C ALA A 102 12.71 -15.59 -12.67
N ASP A 103 11.62 -15.98 -12.02
CA ASP A 103 10.61 -16.88 -12.58
C ASP A 103 9.55 -16.17 -13.43
N THR A 104 9.54 -14.83 -13.47
CA THR A 104 8.52 -14.05 -14.19
C THR A 104 8.29 -14.54 -15.61
N ARG A 105 9.36 -14.78 -16.39
CA ARG A 105 9.24 -15.27 -17.78
C ARG A 105 8.66 -16.68 -17.89
N ARG A 106 8.90 -17.54 -16.90
CA ARG A 106 8.41 -18.93 -16.90
C ARG A 106 6.92 -19.00 -16.56
N ILE A 107 6.43 -18.05 -15.77
CA ILE A 107 5.04 -17.96 -15.31
C ILE A 107 4.14 -17.29 -16.34
N LEU A 108 4.69 -16.38 -17.16
CA LEU A 108 4.02 -15.75 -18.30
C LEU A 108 3.95 -16.67 -19.52
#